data_AF-A0A2V9X7I0-F1
#
_entry.id   AF-A0A2V9X7I0-F1
#
_cell.length_a   1.000
_cell.length_b   1.000
_cell.length_c   1.000
_cell.angle_alpha   90.00
_cell.angle_beta   90.00
_cell.angle_gamma   90.00
#
_symmetry.space_group_name_H-M   'P 1'
#
loop_
_entity.id
_entity.type
_entity.pdbx_description
1 polymer ?
#
loop_
_entity_poly.entity_id
_entity_poly.type
_entity_poly.pdbx_seq_one_letter_code
_entity_poly.pdbx_strand_id
1 'polypeptide(L)'
;MHREADGQIEWHETQSDIFFGQSGTATLLVGGTYVNGETVAPHEKRNGTIQGGVRQKLAAGDVVRIPAKVPHQVLLDRGHDFTYLVVKAKGY
;
A
#
# COMPACT_ATOMS: atom_id res chain seq x y z
N MET A 1 -5.99 5.40 9.25
CA MET A 1 -5.00 4.40 9.69
C MET A 1 -3.80 5.14 10.26
N HIS A 2 -3.29 4.70 11.40
CA HIS A 2 -2.04 5.19 11.99
C HIS A 2 -1.04 4.03 12.00
N ARG A 3 0.22 4.29 11.62
CA ARG A 3 1.27 3.28 11.54
C ARG A 3 2.54 3.74 12.26
N GLU A 4 3.12 2.83 13.02
CA GLU A 4 4.44 2.94 13.65
C GLU A 4 5.40 1.81 13.20
N ALA A 5 4.89 0.91 12.35
CA ALA A 5 5.65 -0.15 11.69
C ALA A 5 5.19 -0.33 10.24
N ASP A 6 6.01 -1.05 9.46
CA ASP A 6 5.69 -1.40 8.09
C ASP A 6 4.29 -2.02 7.97
N GLY A 7 3.59 -1.64 6.91
CA GLY A 7 2.38 -2.33 6.50
C GLY A 7 2.69 -3.70 5.93
N GLN A 8 1.67 -4.54 5.90
CA GLN A 8 1.72 -5.78 5.14
C GLN A 8 1.69 -5.45 3.65
N ILE A 9 2.26 -6.33 2.83
CA ILE A 9 2.06 -6.28 1.38
C ILE A 9 0.60 -6.63 1.11
N GLU A 10 -0.05 -5.83 0.27
CA GLU A 10 -1.45 -6.01 -0.13
C GLU A 10 -1.59 -5.98 -1.64
N TRP A 11 -2.57 -6.74 -2.14
CA TRP A 11 -2.99 -6.75 -3.53
C TRP A 11 -4.49 -7.05 -3.62
N HIS A 12 -5.19 -6.27 -4.44
CA HIS A 12 -6.65 -6.35 -4.59
C HIS A 12 -7.01 -6.59 -6.05
N GLU A 13 -7.86 -7.58 -6.33
CA GLU A 13 -8.23 -7.91 -7.71
C GLU A 13 -9.20 -6.90 -8.33
N THR A 14 -10.12 -6.37 -7.50
CA THR A 14 -11.30 -5.60 -7.95
C THR A 14 -11.36 -4.18 -7.39
N GLN A 15 -10.40 -3.81 -6.54
CA GLN A 15 -10.41 -2.54 -5.83
C GLN A 15 -9.15 -1.73 -6.13
N SER A 16 -9.34 -0.42 -6.32
CA SER A 16 -8.26 0.55 -6.23
C SER A 16 -8.21 1.12 -4.81
N ASP A 17 -6.99 1.31 -4.31
CA ASP A 17 -6.75 1.99 -3.04
C ASP A 17 -6.37 3.44 -3.32
N ILE A 18 -6.94 4.38 -2.57
CA ILE A 18 -6.62 5.80 -2.66
C ILE A 18 -6.19 6.26 -1.28
N PHE A 19 -4.90 6.58 -1.13
CA PHE A 19 -4.33 7.06 0.11
C PHE A 19 -4.36 8.59 0.13
N PHE A 20 -4.75 9.14 1.28
CA PHE A 20 -4.66 10.56 1.60
C PHE A 20 -3.77 10.72 2.83
N GLY A 21 -2.56 11.24 2.66
CA GLY A 21 -1.61 11.48 3.74
C GLY A 21 -2.08 12.58 4.67
N GLN A 22 -2.20 12.30 5.96
CA GLN A 22 -2.67 13.25 6.97
C GLN A 22 -1.51 13.83 7.80
N SER A 23 -0.58 12.98 8.25
CA SER A 23 0.61 13.40 9.01
C SER A 23 1.73 12.38 8.89
N GLY A 24 2.95 12.78 9.27
CA GLY A 24 4.12 11.92 9.26
C GLY A 24 4.68 11.67 7.85
N THR A 25 5.51 10.64 7.71
CA THR A 25 6.16 10.29 6.44
C THR A 25 6.27 8.78 6.27
N ALA A 26 6.18 8.31 5.03
CA ALA A 26 6.35 6.91 4.69
C ALA A 26 6.99 6.73 3.31
N THR A 27 7.32 5.49 2.97
CA THR A 27 7.66 5.09 1.61
C THR A 27 6.63 4.09 1.11
N LEU A 28 5.97 4.39 0.00
CA LEU A 28 5.15 3.43 -0.71
C LEU A 28 6.05 2.61 -1.65
N LEU A 29 6.16 1.30 -1.40
CA LEU A 29 6.65 0.35 -2.38
C LEU A 29 5.46 -0.12 -3.22
N VAL A 30 5.48 0.09 -4.54
CA VAL A 30 4.32 -0.17 -5.41
C VAL A 30 4.73 -0.71 -6.79
N GLY A 31 3.88 -1.58 -7.36
CA GLY A 31 4.11 -2.17 -8.67
C GLY A 31 5.10 -3.32 -8.64
N GLY A 32 5.74 -3.60 -9.76
CA GLY A 32 6.64 -4.75 -9.90
C GLY A 32 5.89 -6.09 -9.91
N THR A 33 6.60 -7.16 -9.56
CA THR A 33 6.08 -8.54 -9.55
C THR A 33 5.77 -8.98 -8.13
N TYR A 34 4.54 -9.46 -7.91
CA TYR A 34 4.13 -10.02 -6.63
C TYR A 34 4.48 -11.50 -6.56
N VAL A 35 5.35 -11.88 -5.63
CA VAL A 35 5.85 -13.24 -5.47
C VAL A 35 5.38 -13.84 -4.14
N ASN A 36 4.91 -15.09 -4.16
CA ASN A 36 4.48 -15.86 -2.98
C ASN A 36 3.40 -15.15 -2.14
N GLY A 37 2.52 -14.38 -2.77
CA GLY A 37 1.35 -13.80 -2.12
C GLY A 37 0.31 -14.87 -1.79
N GLU A 38 -0.28 -14.77 -0.59
CA GLU A 38 -1.30 -15.68 -0.09
C GLU A 38 -2.69 -15.08 -0.27
N THR A 39 -3.64 -15.87 -0.78
CA THR A 39 -5.05 -15.46 -0.82
C THR A 39 -5.66 -15.59 0.57
N VAL A 40 -6.01 -14.46 1.19
CA VAL A 40 -6.56 -14.42 2.55
C VAL A 40 -8.07 -14.20 2.58
N ALA A 41 -8.65 -13.72 1.49
CA ALA A 41 -10.08 -13.59 1.27
C ALA A 41 -10.37 -13.56 -0.25
N PRO A 42 -11.63 -13.72 -0.70
CA PRO A 42 -11.97 -13.58 -2.11
C PRO A 42 -11.46 -12.24 -2.67
N HIS A 43 -10.75 -12.30 -3.80
CA HIS A 43 -10.17 -11.13 -4.48
C HIS A 43 -9.05 -10.39 -3.73
N GLU A 44 -8.54 -10.96 -2.63
CA GLU A 44 -7.62 -10.31 -1.70
C GLU A 44 -6.39 -11.18 -1.42
N LYS A 45 -5.20 -10.59 -1.63
CA LYS A 45 -3.94 -11.25 -1.30
C LYS A 45 -3.11 -10.43 -0.31
N ARG A 46 -2.37 -11.14 0.55
CA ARG A 46 -1.45 -10.59 1.57
C ARG A 46 -0.16 -11.41 1.65
N ASN A 47 0.78 -10.99 2.49
CA ASN A 47 2.09 -11.63 2.68
C ASN A 47 2.94 -11.59 1.39
N GLY A 48 4.01 -12.40 1.30
CA GLY A 48 4.85 -12.51 0.11
C GLY A 48 5.92 -11.42 -0.02
N THR A 49 6.32 -11.09 -1.25
CA THR A 49 7.34 -10.06 -1.53
C THR A 49 7.05 -9.35 -2.85
N ILE A 50 7.38 -8.07 -2.93
CA ILE A 50 7.36 -7.28 -4.18
C ILE A 50 8.78 -7.21 -4.76
N GLN A 51 8.97 -7.71 -5.97
CA GLN A 51 10.24 -7.62 -6.71
C GLN A 51 10.15 -6.55 -7.80
N GLY A 52 11.16 -5.68 -7.88
CA GLY A 52 11.21 -4.61 -8.90
C GLY A 52 10.16 -3.51 -8.72
N GLY A 53 9.58 -3.37 -7.52
CA GLY A 53 8.64 -2.29 -7.21
C GLY A 53 9.33 -0.93 -7.13
N VAL A 54 8.58 0.13 -7.42
CA VAL A 54 9.03 1.51 -7.31
C VAL A 54 8.81 2.00 -5.88
N ARG A 55 9.78 2.74 -5.34
CA ARG A 55 9.69 3.39 -4.03
C ARG A 55 9.34 4.87 -4.19
N GLN A 56 8.18 5.26 -3.67
CA GLN A 56 7.71 6.64 -3.68
C GLN A 56 7.63 7.15 -2.23
N LYS A 57 8.25 8.30 -1.94
CA LYS A 57 8.08 8.95 -0.62
C LYS A 57 6.68 9.56 -0.52
N LEU A 58 6.08 9.43 0.66
CA LEU A 58 4.78 10.00 1.02
C LEU A 58 4.94 10.91 2.24
N ALA A 59 4.19 12.00 2.25
CA ALA A 59 4.06 12.95 3.34
C ALA A 59 2.62 13.43 3.52
N ALA A 60 2.39 14.29 4.51
CA ALA A 60 1.11 14.96 4.71
C ALA A 60 0.71 15.76 3.46
N GLY A 61 -0.56 15.64 3.04
CA GLY A 61 -1.10 16.30 1.86
C GLY A 61 -0.98 15.49 0.56
N ASP A 62 -0.15 14.45 0.51
CA ASP A 62 -0.05 13.59 -0.67
C ASP A 62 -1.34 12.79 -0.89
N VAL A 63 -1.72 12.66 -2.17
CA VAL A 63 -2.81 11.79 -2.61
C VAL A 63 -2.26 10.80 -3.63
N VAL A 64 -2.40 9.50 -3.34
CA VAL A 64 -1.91 8.44 -4.22
C VAL A 64 -3.03 7.48 -4.54
N ARG A 65 -3.23 7.22 -5.83
CA ARG A 65 -4.13 6.17 -6.31
C ARG A 65 -3.33 4.96 -6.75
N ILE A 66 -3.65 3.82 -6.17
CA ILE A 66 -3.08 2.50 -6.49
C ILE A 66 -4.17 1.70 -7.22
N PRO A 67 -4.02 1.44 -8.53
CA PRO A 67 -5.01 0.69 -9.29
C PRO A 67 -5.18 -0.74 -8.79
N ALA A 68 -6.32 -1.36 -9.13
CA ALA A 68 -6.52 -2.79 -8.96
C ALA A 68 -5.40 -3.59 -9.62
N LYS A 69 -5.10 -4.75 -9.04
CA LYS A 69 -4.07 -5.70 -9.48
C LYS A 69 -2.63 -5.17 -9.38
N VAL A 70 -2.41 -4.08 -8.64
CA VAL A 70 -1.07 -3.55 -8.35
C VAL A 70 -0.68 -3.87 -6.91
N PRO A 71 0.40 -4.65 -6.67
CA PRO A 71 0.85 -4.95 -5.32
C PRO A 71 1.48 -3.70 -4.71
N HIS A 72 1.27 -3.50 -3.41
CA HIS A 72 1.82 -2.35 -2.71
C HIS A 72 2.06 -2.62 -1.22
N GLN A 73 2.92 -1.81 -0.62
CA GLN A 73 3.25 -1.85 0.80
C GLN A 73 3.66 -0.46 1.28
N VAL A 74 3.13 -0.05 2.43
CA VAL A 74 3.60 1.15 3.14
C VAL A 74 4.78 0.74 4.03
N LEU A 75 5.93 1.37 3.85
CA LEU A 75 7.15 1.14 4.63
C LEU A 75 7.47 2.39 5.46
N LEU A 76 7.90 2.20 6.70
CA LEU A 76 8.31 3.28 7.59
C LEU A 76 9.81 3.26 7.82
N ASP A 77 10.42 4.44 7.78
CA ASP A 77 11.78 4.61 8.27
C ASP A 77 11.76 4.50 9.81
N ARG A 78 12.83 3.95 10.40
CA ARG A 78 12.86 3.64 11.84
C ARG A 78 12.63 4.90 12.68
N GLY A 79 11.62 4.87 13.56
CA GLY A 79 11.26 5.98 14.44
C GLY A 79 10.33 7.02 13.83
N HIS A 80 9.86 6.82 12.59
CA HIS A 80 8.84 7.66 11.96
C HIS A 80 7.47 6.99 12.07
N ASP A 81 6.43 7.82 12.17
CA ASP A 81 5.03 7.40 12.04
C ASP A 81 4.43 7.95 10.73
N PHE A 82 3.31 7.36 10.32
CA PHE A 82 2.50 7.88 9.21
C PHE A 82 1.02 7.65 9.47
N THR A 83 0.25 8.73 9.35
CA THR A 83 -1.20 8.70 9.47
C THR A 83 -1.82 9.06 8.13
N TYR A 84 -2.74 8.21 7.67
CA TYR A 84 -3.40 8.38 6.38
C TYR A 84 -4.81 7.79 6.37
N LEU A 85 -5.66 8.32 5.49
CA LEU A 85 -6.93 7.71 5.13
C LEU A 85 -6.74 6.84 3.89
N VAL A 86 -7.38 5.68 3.85
CA VAL A 86 -7.51 4.88 2.62
C VAL A 86 -8.98 4.80 2.23
N VAL A 87 -9.28 5.14 0.98
CA VAL A 87 -10.57 4.86 0.35
C VAL A 87 -10.38 3.70 -0.61
N LYS A 88 -11.21 2.66 -0.45
CA LYS A 88 -11.26 1.51 -1.37
C LYS A 88 -12.39 1.71 -2.37
N ALA A 89 -12.04 1.85 -3.64
CA ALA A 89 -12.99 2.04 -4.73
C ALA A 89 -13.08 0.77 -5.58
N LYS A 90 -14.28 0.20 -5.70
CA LYS A 90 -14.53 -0.92 -6.61
C LYS A 90 -14.60 -0.40 -8.05
N GLY A 91 -13.83 -1.02 -8.95
CA GLY A 91 -14.03 -0.84 -10.39
C GLY A 91 -15.15 -1.76 -10.87
N TYR A 92 -16.02 -1.25 -11.74
CA TYR A 92 -17.08 -2.02 -12.41
C TYR A 92 -16.54 -2.66 -13.68
#